data_AF-A0A163GT41-F1
#
_entry.id   AF-A0A163GT41-F1
#
_cell.length_a   1.000
_cell.length_b   1.000
_cell.length_c   1.000
_cell.angle_alpha   90.00
_cell.angle_beta   90.00
_cell.angle_gamma   90.00
#
_symmetry.space_group_name_H-M   'P 1'
#
loop_
_entity.id
_entity.type
_entity.pdbx_description
1 polymer ?
#
loop_
_entity_poly.entity_id
_entity_poly.type
_entity_poly.pdbx_seq_one_letter_code
_entity_poly.pdbx_strand_id
1 'polypeptide(L)'
;MENSLFPILYGAAFLILLWQAFRVMGKGFGAAQQPIRSQPIRKNSQGDRTGLVTVHPELLDQEGRLTEEELLTVRFSGDNEPPQSTETPAE
;
A
#
# COMPACT_ATOMS: atom_id res chain seq x y z
N MET A 1 -12.10 -35.55 -40.92
CA MET A 1 -11.15 -35.11 -39.88
C MET A 1 -11.20 -33.59 -39.61
N GLU A 2 -12.18 -32.86 -40.16
CA GLU A 2 -12.26 -31.39 -40.02
C GLU A 2 -13.01 -30.96 -38.75
N ASN A 3 -13.85 -31.83 -38.19
CA ASN A 3 -14.68 -31.52 -37.01
C ASN A 3 -13.92 -31.47 -35.68
N SER A 4 -12.66 -31.94 -35.63
CA SER A 4 -11.83 -31.86 -34.41
C SER A 4 -11.05 -30.55 -34.28
N LEU A 5 -10.98 -29.74 -35.34
CA LEU A 5 -10.22 -28.49 -35.32
C LEU A 5 -10.85 -27.47 -34.35
N PHE A 6 -12.18 -27.32 -34.39
CA PHE A 6 -12.92 -26.41 -33.53
C PHE A 6 -12.74 -26.71 -32.03
N PRO A 7 -12.97 -27.93 -31.52
CA PRO A 7 -12.79 -28.21 -30.09
C PRO A 7 -11.33 -28.02 -29.63
N ILE A 8 -10.35 -28.33 -30.49
CA ILE A 8 -8.93 -28.09 -30.18
C ILE A 8 -8.63 -26.59 -30.11
N LEU A 9 -9.15 -25.80 -31.05
CA LEU A 9 -8.95 -24.35 -31.07
C LEU A 9 -9.60 -23.67 -29.84
N TYR A 10 -10.82 -24.07 -29.49
CA TYR A 10 -11.50 -23.58 -28.29
C TYR A 10 -10.76 -24.00 -27.01
N GLY A 11 -10.28 -25.24 -26.94
CA GLY A 11 -9.46 -25.70 -25.82
C GLY A 11 -8.16 -24.91 -25.66
N ALA A 12 -7.46 -24.65 -26.76
CA ALA A 12 -6.25 -23.83 -26.77
C ALA A 12 -6.54 -22.39 -26.34
N ALA A 13 -7.60 -21.77 -26.88
CA ALA A 13 -8.02 -20.42 -26.49
C ALA A 13 -8.38 -20.35 -24.99
N PHE A 14 -9.11 -21.34 -24.48
CA PHE A 14 -9.47 -21.43 -23.07
C PHE A 14 -8.23 -21.51 -22.17
N LEU A 15 -7.26 -22.37 -22.50
CA LEU A 15 -6.02 -22.49 -21.72
C LEU A 15 -5.18 -21.21 -21.74
N ILE A 16 -5.12 -20.52 -22.88
CA ILE A 16 -4.43 -19.23 -23.01
C ILE A 16 -5.10 -18.17 -22.12
N LEU A 17 -6.43 -18.05 -22.19
CA LEU A 17 -7.18 -17.10 -21.37
C LEU A 17 -7.05 -17.41 -19.88
N LEU A 18 -7.11 -18.69 -19.51
CA LEU A 18 -6.94 -19.14 -18.14
C LEU A 18 -5.55 -18.78 -17.60
N TRP A 19 -4.48 -19.02 -18.38
CA TRP A 19 -3.14 -18.60 -18.01
C TRP A 19 -3.06 -17.06 -17.89
N GLN A 20 -3.60 -16.31 -18.84
CA GLN A 20 -3.59 -14.84 -18.76
C GLN A 20 -4.25 -14.34 -17.47
N ALA A 21 -5.39 -14.89 -17.07
CA ALA A 21 -6.07 -14.53 -15.84
C ALA A 21 -5.16 -14.78 -14.62
N PHE A 22 -4.55 -15.97 -14.50
CA PHE A 22 -3.62 -16.28 -13.41
C PHE A 22 -2.37 -15.38 -13.41
N ARG A 23 -1.81 -15.08 -14.60
CA ARG A 23 -0.66 -14.20 -14.74
C ARG A 23 -0.97 -12.77 -14.30
N VAL A 24 -2.17 -12.26 -14.62
CA VAL A 24 -2.63 -10.93 -14.20
C VAL A 24 -2.87 -10.91 -12.69
N MET A 25 -3.52 -11.92 -12.13
CA MET A 25 -3.75 -12.02 -10.68
C MET A 25 -2.44 -12.13 -9.89
N GLY A 26 -1.45 -12.89 -10.37
CA GLY A 26 -0.13 -13.00 -9.72
C GLY A 26 0.63 -11.67 -9.69
N LYS A 27 0.46 -10.82 -10.72
CA LYS A 27 1.03 -9.45 -10.73
C LYS A 27 0.30 -8.52 -9.76
N GLY A 28 -1.02 -8.65 -9.63
CA GLY A 28 -1.82 -7.89 -8.66
C GLY A 28 -1.49 -8.25 -7.21
N PHE A 29 -1.22 -9.53 -6.94
CA PHE A 29 -0.83 -10.02 -5.62
C PHE A 29 0.57 -9.54 -5.20
N GLY A 30 1.53 -9.51 -6.14
CA GLY A 30 2.89 -9.01 -5.87
C GLY A 30 2.95 -7.51 -5.53
N ALA A 31 2.02 -6.71 -6.06
CA ALA A 31 1.91 -5.29 -5.71
C ALA A 31 1.23 -5.06 -4.34
N ALA A 32 0.25 -5.90 -3.97
CA ALA A 32 -0.36 -5.90 -2.63
C ALA A 32 0.57 -6.49 -1.55
N GLN A 33 1.62 -7.21 -1.96
CA GLN A 33 2.65 -7.79 -1.10
C GLN A 33 4.00 -7.06 -1.19
N GLN A 34 4.01 -5.75 -1.45
CA GLN A 34 5.10 -4.94 -0.93
C GLN A 34 4.75 -4.55 0.50
N PRO A 35 5.07 -5.39 1.53
CA PRO A 35 5.17 -4.85 2.86
C PRO A 35 6.25 -3.79 2.77
N ILE A 36 5.91 -2.60 3.21
CA ILE A 36 6.76 -1.51 3.67
C ILE A 36 8.11 -2.06 4.15
N ARG A 37 9.05 -2.28 3.23
CA ARG A 37 10.37 -2.84 3.52
C ARG A 37 11.39 -1.85 3.03
N SER A 38 11.43 -0.69 3.70
CA SER A 38 12.66 0.11 3.87
C SER A 38 12.39 1.47 4.50
N GLN A 39 11.66 1.56 5.62
CA GLN A 39 11.86 2.69 6.53
C GLN A 39 11.82 2.19 7.98
N PRO A 40 12.94 2.25 8.73
CA PRO A 40 12.93 1.96 10.15
C PRO A 40 12.26 3.13 10.89
N ILE A 41 10.92 3.19 10.87
CA ILE A 41 10.19 4.13 11.72
C ILE A 41 10.27 3.61 13.16
N ARG A 42 10.86 4.43 14.01
CA ARG A 42 11.21 4.13 15.41
C ARG A 42 10.01 3.51 16.13
N LYS A 43 10.21 2.31 16.71
CA LYS A 43 9.28 1.67 17.64
C LYS A 43 9.07 2.59 18.84
N ASN A 44 7.99 3.35 18.83
CA ASN A 44 7.37 3.83 20.07
C ASN A 44 6.04 3.08 20.23
N SER A 45 6.14 1.76 20.39
CA SER A 45 4.99 0.85 20.53
C SER A 45 4.53 0.83 21.99
N GLN A 46 3.90 1.91 22.44
CA GLN A 46 3.10 1.90 23.65
C GLN A 46 1.64 1.76 23.23
N GLY A 47 1.19 0.53 22.97
CA GLY A 47 -0.24 0.22 22.97
C GLY A 47 -0.85 -0.54 21.80
N ASP A 48 -0.08 -1.09 20.85
CA ASP A 48 -0.68 -2.00 19.85
C ASP A 48 -0.88 -3.40 20.45
N ARG A 49 -2.16 -3.77 20.68
CA ARG A 49 -2.58 -5.08 21.22
C ARG A 49 -2.72 -6.15 20.14
N THR A 50 -2.69 -5.77 18.87
CA THR A 50 -2.90 -6.67 17.73
C THR A 50 -1.60 -7.13 17.09
N GLY A 51 -0.50 -6.42 17.36
CA GLY A 51 0.78 -6.64 16.68
C GLY A 51 0.71 -6.29 15.19
N LEU A 52 -0.38 -5.66 14.76
CA LEU A 52 -0.62 -5.19 13.40
C LEU A 52 -0.36 -3.70 13.40
N VAL A 53 0.59 -3.28 12.58
CA VAL A 53 0.85 -1.86 12.33
C VAL A 53 -0.42 -1.25 11.73
N THR A 54 -1.16 -0.51 12.54
CA THR A 54 -2.34 0.23 12.11
C THR A 54 -1.90 1.64 11.73
N VAL A 55 -2.07 1.96 10.45
CA VAL A 55 -1.86 3.31 9.91
C VAL A 55 -3.25 3.92 9.73
N HIS A 56 -3.44 5.16 10.18
CA HIS A 56 -4.69 5.88 9.95
C HIS A 56 -4.89 6.12 8.44
N PRO A 57 -6.11 5.97 7.90
CA PRO A 57 -6.35 6.07 6.46
C PRO A 57 -6.01 7.45 5.88
N GLU A 58 -6.11 8.51 6.69
CA GLU A 58 -5.73 9.88 6.32
C GLU A 58 -4.22 10.05 6.07
N LEU A 59 -3.40 9.07 6.44
CA LEU A 59 -1.96 9.06 6.18
C LEU A 59 -1.63 8.31 4.88
N LEU A 60 -2.62 7.87 4.12
CA LEU A 60 -2.43 7.12 2.90
C LEU A 60 -2.85 7.92 1.67
N ASP A 61 -2.06 7.84 0.60
CA ASP A 61 -2.39 8.39 -0.72
C ASP A 61 -3.47 7.54 -1.44
N GLN A 62 -3.90 7.98 -2.63
CA GLN A 62 -4.90 7.26 -3.44
C GLN A 62 -4.43 5.86 -3.87
N GLU A 63 -3.12 5.63 -3.85
CA GLU A 63 -2.45 4.39 -4.18
C GLU A 63 -2.16 3.50 -2.96
N GLY A 64 -2.55 3.93 -1.75
CA GLY A 64 -2.37 3.21 -0.49
C GLY A 64 -0.94 3.22 0.08
N ARG A 65 -0.08 4.15 -0.36
CA ARG A 65 1.24 4.42 0.24
C ARG A 65 1.13 5.52 1.28
N LEU A 66 2.18 5.70 2.09
CA LEU A 66 2.23 6.84 3.01
C LEU A 66 2.18 8.14 2.23
N THR A 67 1.25 9.02 2.59
CA THR A 67 1.09 10.31 1.95
C THR A 67 2.29 11.20 2.25
N GLU A 68 2.83 11.83 1.20
CA GLU A 68 3.89 12.86 1.29
C GLU A 68 3.28 14.27 1.25
N GLU A 69 1.95 14.37 1.24
CA GLU A 69 1.23 15.65 1.17
C GLU A 69 1.26 16.40 2.51
N GLU A 70 1.19 17.74 2.44
CA GLU A 70 1.11 18.58 3.62
C GLU A 70 -0.31 18.49 4.22
N LEU A 71 -0.45 17.71 5.29
CA LEU A 71 -1.71 17.57 6.01
C LEU A 71 -2.01 18.83 6.84
N LEU A 72 -3.18 19.43 6.61
CA LEU A 72 -3.65 20.57 7.40
C LEU A 72 -3.90 20.11 8.85
N THR A 73 -3.16 20.70 9.80
CA THR A 73 -3.40 20.47 11.23
C THR A 73 -3.96 21.73 11.87
N VAL A 74 -5.12 21.61 12.50
CA VAL A 74 -5.71 22.70 13.29
C VAL A 74 -5.21 22.55 14.72
N ARG A 75 -4.28 23.43 15.12
CA ARG A 75 -3.89 23.56 16.51
C ARG A 75 -4.87 24.48 17.22
N PHE A 76 -5.63 23.93 18.16
CA PHE A 76 -6.40 24.75 19.07
C PHE A 76 -5.45 25.35 20.11
N SER A 77 -5.11 26.63 19.95
CA SER A 77 -4.41 27.40 20.95
C SER A 77 -5.36 27.69 22.11
N GLY A 78 -5.47 26.75 23.04
CA GLY A 78 -5.95 27.02 24.40
C GLY A 78 -4.74 27.02 25.33
N ASP A 79 -4.35 28.20 25.82
CA ASP A 79 -3.42 28.57 26.91
C ASP A 79 -2.68 27.46 27.73
N ASN A 80 -2.07 26.47 27.09
CA ASN A 80 -1.13 25.55 27.72
C ASN A 80 -0.20 24.90 26.68
N GLU A 81 0.69 25.72 26.13
CA GLU A 81 1.81 25.28 25.31
C GLU A 81 2.97 24.78 26.19
N PRO A 82 3.55 23.61 25.90
CA PRO A 82 4.99 23.40 26.01
C PRO A 82 5.67 23.44 24.63
N PRO A 83 6.95 23.84 24.58
CA PRO A 83 7.48 24.76 23.58
C PRO A 83 7.94 24.13 22.26
N GLN A 84 8.02 25.00 21.25
CA GLN A 84 8.65 24.84 19.94
C GLN A 84 10.05 24.17 19.99
N SER A 85 10.30 23.24 19.07
CA SER A 85 11.65 22.91 18.62
C SER A 85 11.81 23.41 17.18
N THR A 86 12.17 24.68 17.05
CA THR A 86 12.72 25.24 15.81
C THR A 86 14.22 24.98 15.85
N GLU A 87 14.68 23.89 15.24
CA GLU A 87 16.12 23.68 15.00
C GLU A 87 16.50 24.46 13.73
N THR A 88 17.04 25.65 13.92
CA THR A 88 17.71 26.46 12.89
C THR A 88 19.00 25.76 12.44
N PRO A 89 19.32 25.65 11.14
CA PRO A 89 20.62 25.16 10.68
C PRO A 89 21.72 26.14 11.08
N ALA A 90 22.80 25.64 11.67
CA ALA A 90 24.00 26.42 11.93
C ALA A 90 24.77 26.65 10.61
N GLU A 91 24.98 27.92 10.26
CA GLU A 91 26.11 28.39 9.46
C GLU A 91 26.84 29.48 10.24
#